data_AF-A0A3B0XBV4-F1
#
_entry.id   AF-A0A3B0XBV4-F1
#
_cell.length_a   1.000
_cell.length_b   1.000
_cell.length_c   1.000
_cell.angle_alpha   90.00
_cell.angle_beta   90.00
_cell.angle_gamma   90.00
#
_symmetry.space_group_name_H-M   'P 1'
#
loop_
_entity.id
_entity.type
_entity.pdbx_description
1 polymer ?
#
loop_
_entity_poly.entity_id
_entity_poly.type
_entity_poly.pdbx_seq_one_letter_code
_entity_poly.pdbx_strand_id
1 'polypeptide(L)'
;MKQYNKGFTLLELMIVVAVIGILAAVAYPSYVQHIRKAECADAMNSLLSLAARMEEIYMNTNTYVGATVANTASSEGHYTLAIDSSVTDAFKYTISATPTDATQVTLTLDSLGQMAETAPGGVAGPSTAVSCLN
;
A
#
# COMPACT_ATOMS: atom_id res chain seq x y z
N MET A 1 4.37 -11.57 61.84
CA MET A 1 4.60 -10.44 60.92
C MET A 1 3.35 -10.26 60.08
N LYS A 2 2.61 -9.15 60.25
CA LYS A 2 1.32 -8.94 59.57
C LYS A 2 1.57 -8.40 58.16
N GLN A 3 1.30 -9.22 57.17
CA GLN A 3 1.36 -8.86 55.75
C GLN A 3 0.13 -7.99 55.43
N TYR A 4 0.36 -6.73 55.04
CA TYR A 4 -0.68 -5.90 54.46
C TYR A 4 -0.89 -6.33 53.02
N ASN A 5 -2.04 -6.93 52.71
CA ASN A 5 -2.46 -7.13 51.33
C ASN A 5 -2.67 -5.75 50.68
N LYS A 6 -1.71 -5.31 49.85
CA LYS A 6 -1.84 -4.10 49.04
C LYS A 6 -2.76 -4.42 47.86
N GLY A 7 -4.04 -4.11 48.01
CA GLY A 7 -5.00 -4.12 46.90
C GLY A 7 -4.89 -2.84 46.07
N PHE A 8 -5.08 -2.96 44.76
CA PHE A 8 -5.20 -1.83 43.84
C PHE A 8 -6.50 -1.05 44.16
N THR A 9 -6.45 0.27 44.21
CA THR A 9 -7.67 1.06 44.44
C THR A 9 -8.46 1.21 43.13
N LEU A 10 -9.80 1.26 43.23
CA LEU A 10 -10.65 1.56 42.06
C LEU A 10 -10.32 2.92 41.44
N LEU A 11 -9.87 3.87 42.27
CA LEU A 11 -9.49 5.20 41.84
C LEU A 11 -8.18 5.20 41.03
N GLU A 12 -7.17 4.42 41.43
CA GLU A 12 -5.96 4.24 40.62
C GLU A 12 -6.28 3.64 39.25
N LEU A 13 -7.16 2.64 39.20
CA LEU A 13 -7.58 2.04 37.94
C LEU A 13 -8.30 3.05 37.02
N MET A 14 -9.18 3.90 37.57
CA MET A 14 -9.86 4.93 36.77
C MET A 14 -8.88 5.93 36.15
N ILE A 15 -7.87 6.37 36.92
CA ILE A 15 -6.87 7.31 36.40
C ILE A 15 -6.03 6.64 35.31
N VAL A 16 -5.63 5.38 35.51
CA VAL A 16 -4.85 4.63 34.50
C VAL A 16 -5.63 4.50 33.20
N VAL A 17 -6.91 4.13 33.26
CA VAL A 17 -7.76 4.01 32.05
C VAL A 17 -7.96 5.37 31.39
N ALA A 18 -8.13 6.45 32.15
CA ALA A 18 -8.25 7.80 31.61
C ALA A 18 -6.98 8.22 30.84
N VAL A 19 -5.79 7.95 31.38
CA VAL A 19 -4.51 8.25 30.71
C VAL A 19 -4.33 7.41 29.45
N ILE A 20 -4.62 6.10 29.51
CA ILE A 20 -4.54 5.21 28.33
C ILE A 20 -5.50 5.68 27.24
N GLY A 21 -6.72 6.11 27.59
CA GLY A 21 -7.69 6.63 26.63
C GLY A 21 -7.17 7.84 25.85
N ILE A 22 -6.53 8.80 26.53
CA ILE A 22 -5.93 9.98 25.89
C ILE A 22 -4.79 9.58 24.96
N LEU A 23 -3.91 8.68 25.41
CA LEU A 23 -2.80 8.20 24.59
C LEU A 23 -3.29 7.45 23.36
N ALA A 24 -4.29 6.57 23.52
CA ALA A 24 -4.86 5.81 22.42
C ALA A 24 -5.51 6.71 21.36
N ALA A 25 -6.18 7.80 21.77
CA ALA A 25 -6.82 8.74 20.84
C ALA A 25 -5.84 9.40 19.87
N VAL A 26 -4.59 9.64 20.29
CA VAL A 26 -3.54 10.23 19.44
C VAL A 26 -2.68 9.17 18.76
N ALA A 27 -2.32 8.10 19.48
CA ALA A 27 -1.42 7.07 18.99
C ALA A 27 -2.06 6.19 17.92
N TYR A 28 -3.34 5.83 18.08
CA TYR A 28 -4.03 4.93 17.16
C TYR A 28 -4.11 5.44 15.71
N PRO A 29 -4.60 6.68 15.44
CA PRO A 29 -4.66 7.18 14.06
C PRO A 29 -3.26 7.28 13.42
N SER A 30 -2.25 7.69 14.19
CA SER A 30 -0.86 7.76 13.74
C SER A 30 -0.29 6.39 13.36
N TYR A 31 -0.57 5.36 14.17
CA TYR A 31 -0.15 4.00 13.88
C TYR A 31 -0.77 3.45 12.59
N VAL A 32 -2.09 3.64 12.40
CA VAL A 32 -2.78 3.21 11.17
C VAL A 32 -2.21 3.93 9.94
N GLN A 33 -1.89 5.21 10.03
CA GLN A 33 -1.23 5.95 8.95
C GLN A 33 0.16 5.39 8.64
N HIS A 34 0.94 5.02 9.66
CA HIS A 34 2.26 4.43 9.45
C HIS A 34 2.20 3.09 8.72
N ILE A 35 1.27 2.22 9.09
CA ILE A 35 1.05 0.94 8.39
C ILE A 35 0.65 1.18 6.94
N ARG A 36 -0.30 2.10 6.67
CA ARG A 36 -0.70 2.44 5.30
C ARG A 36 0.46 2.95 4.44
N LYS A 37 1.37 3.76 5.01
CA LYS A 37 2.58 4.22 4.33
C LYS A 37 3.52 3.06 4.00
N ALA A 38 3.69 2.11 4.93
CA ALA A 38 4.51 0.93 4.71
C ALA A 38 3.94 0.03 3.60
N GLU A 39 2.63 -0.22 3.62
CA GLU A 39 1.95 -1.00 2.58
C GLU A 39 2.02 -0.32 1.21
N CYS A 40 1.92 1.01 1.16
CA CYS A 40 2.07 1.73 -0.10
C CYS A 40 3.51 1.71 -0.64
N ALA A 41 4.52 1.74 0.24
CA ALA A 41 5.91 1.56 -0.15
C ALA A 41 6.16 0.15 -0.73
N ASP A 42 5.54 -0.89 -0.18
CA ASP A 42 5.57 -2.25 -0.75
C ASP A 42 4.97 -2.28 -2.16
N ALA A 43 3.82 -1.63 -2.36
CA ALA A 43 3.19 -1.52 -3.68
C ALA A 43 4.10 -0.82 -4.70
N MET A 44 4.74 0.29 -4.31
CA MET A 44 5.68 1.03 -5.17
C MET A 44 6.90 0.18 -5.56
N ASN A 45 7.50 -0.51 -4.59
CA ASN A 45 8.64 -1.40 -4.85
C ASN A 45 8.26 -2.55 -5.79
N SER A 46 7.07 -3.12 -5.58
CA SER A 46 6.54 -4.19 -6.41
C SER A 46 6.24 -3.72 -7.85
N LEU A 47 5.69 -2.52 -8.02
CA LEU A 47 5.50 -1.90 -9.34
C LEU A 47 6.82 -1.63 -10.05
N LEU A 48 7.83 -1.14 -9.34
CA LEU A 48 9.15 -0.89 -9.93
C LEU A 48 9.84 -2.20 -10.37
N SER A 49 9.72 -3.26 -9.57
CA SER A 49 10.19 -4.59 -9.95
C SER A 49 9.47 -5.13 -11.18
N LEU A 50 8.16 -4.92 -11.27
CA LEU A 50 7.37 -5.32 -12.43
C LEU A 50 7.73 -4.48 -13.67
N ALA A 51 7.99 -3.18 -13.52
CA ALA A 51 8.46 -2.31 -14.60
C ALA A 51 9.80 -2.78 -15.18
N ALA A 52 10.77 -3.13 -14.32
CA ALA A 52 12.05 -3.71 -14.75
C ALA A 52 11.85 -5.03 -15.51
N ARG A 53 10.88 -5.86 -15.08
CA ARG A 53 10.53 -7.08 -15.81
C ARG A 53 9.89 -6.79 -17.17
N MET A 54 9.09 -5.73 -17.29
CA MET A 54 8.55 -5.30 -18.57
C MET A 54 9.67 -4.90 -19.53
N GLU A 55 10.68 -4.16 -19.06
CA GLU A 55 11.86 -3.81 -19.88
C GLU A 55 12.58 -5.07 -20.39
N GLU A 56 12.76 -6.09 -19.55
CA GLU A 56 13.34 -7.37 -19.96
C GLU A 56 12.50 -8.07 -21.04
N ILE A 57 11.17 -8.08 -20.90
CA ILE A 57 10.25 -8.64 -21.90
C ILE A 57 10.43 -7.91 -23.24
N TYR A 58 10.52 -6.59 -23.22
CA TYR A 58 10.71 -5.80 -24.42
C TYR A 58 12.06 -6.07 -25.07
N MET A 59 13.14 -6.21 -24.31
CA MET A 59 14.46 -6.57 -24.85
C MET A 59 14.46 -7.94 -25.54
N ASN A 60 13.66 -8.89 -25.05
CA ASN A 60 13.59 -10.25 -25.59
C ASN A 60 12.61 -10.42 -26.75
N THR A 61 11.49 -9.70 -26.72
CA THR A 61 10.36 -9.93 -27.65
C THR A 61 10.05 -8.74 -28.56
N ASN A 62 10.67 -7.58 -28.33
CA ASN A 62 10.39 -6.31 -28.99
C ASN A 62 8.92 -5.86 -28.92
N THR A 63 8.14 -6.37 -27.97
CA THR A 63 6.75 -5.98 -27.76
C THR A 63 6.31 -6.20 -26.32
N TYR A 64 5.41 -5.37 -25.82
CA TYR A 64 4.70 -5.60 -24.55
C TYR A 64 3.41 -6.41 -24.72
N VAL A 65 2.96 -6.65 -25.95
CA VAL A 65 1.70 -7.35 -26.22
C VAL A 65 1.81 -8.80 -25.78
N GLY A 66 0.88 -9.24 -24.93
CA GLY A 66 0.87 -10.60 -24.37
C GLY A 66 1.84 -10.80 -23.21
N ALA A 67 2.42 -9.72 -22.66
CA ALA A 67 3.19 -9.80 -21.43
C ALA A 67 2.32 -10.34 -20.28
N THR A 68 2.90 -11.22 -19.46
CA THR A 68 2.22 -11.83 -18.31
C THR A 68 2.98 -11.54 -17.03
N VAL A 69 2.24 -11.42 -15.94
CA VAL A 69 2.81 -11.25 -14.61
C VAL A 69 3.04 -12.64 -14.01
N ALA A 70 4.29 -12.96 -13.67
CA ALA A 70 4.62 -14.23 -13.02
C ALA A 70 4.20 -14.29 -11.55
N ASN A 71 4.26 -13.14 -10.85
CA ASN A 71 3.81 -13.00 -9.47
C ASN A 71 2.78 -11.88 -9.36
N THR A 72 1.53 -12.23 -9.09
CA THR A 72 0.40 -11.29 -9.02
C THR A 72 0.23 -10.68 -7.63
N ALA A 73 1.13 -10.92 -6.68
CA ALA A 73 1.08 -10.36 -5.34
C ALA A 73 2.32 -9.49 -5.06
N SER A 74 2.14 -8.44 -4.26
CA SER A 74 3.25 -7.67 -3.70
C SER A 74 4.07 -8.51 -2.71
N SER A 75 5.25 -8.03 -2.33
CA SER A 75 6.17 -8.78 -1.44
C SER A 75 5.51 -9.16 -0.12
N GLU A 76 4.73 -8.24 0.45
CA GLU A 76 4.05 -8.43 1.73
C GLU A 76 2.58 -8.88 1.55
N GLY A 77 2.10 -9.03 0.30
CA GLY A 77 0.75 -9.55 -0.02
C GLY A 77 -0.41 -8.57 0.19
N HIS A 78 -0.12 -7.29 0.43
CA HIS A 78 -1.14 -6.25 0.61
C HIS A 78 -1.74 -5.76 -0.72
N TYR A 79 -1.05 -5.98 -1.83
CA TYR A 79 -1.47 -5.55 -3.16
C TYR A 79 -1.44 -6.71 -4.16
N THR A 80 -2.35 -6.63 -5.13
CA THR A 80 -2.42 -7.48 -6.30
C THR A 80 -1.89 -6.74 -7.52
N LEU A 81 -0.95 -7.35 -8.22
CA LEU A 81 -0.25 -6.79 -9.37
C LEU A 81 -0.88 -7.29 -10.67
N ALA A 82 -1.11 -6.37 -11.61
CA ALA A 82 -1.62 -6.70 -12.93
C ALA A 82 -0.92 -5.86 -14.01
N ILE A 83 -0.81 -6.45 -15.21
CA ILE A 83 -0.55 -5.72 -16.45
C ILE A 83 -1.90 -5.51 -17.11
N ASP A 84 -2.14 -4.31 -17.64
CA ASP A 84 -3.32 -4.04 -18.46
C ASP A 84 -3.27 -4.90 -19.73
N SER A 85 -4.14 -5.90 -19.82
CA SER A 85 -4.22 -6.81 -20.94
C SER A 85 -4.83 -6.18 -22.21
N SER A 86 -5.33 -4.94 -22.12
CA SER A 86 -5.87 -4.20 -23.28
C SER A 86 -4.79 -3.53 -24.13
N VAL A 87 -3.51 -3.68 -23.77
CA VAL A 87 -2.38 -3.16 -24.54
C VAL A 87 -2.36 -3.77 -25.95
N THR A 88 -2.70 -2.95 -26.93
CA THR A 88 -2.56 -3.25 -28.36
C THR A 88 -1.34 -2.58 -28.99
N ASP A 89 -0.72 -1.64 -28.29
CA ASP A 89 0.46 -0.88 -28.74
C ASP A 89 1.73 -1.59 -28.24
N ALA A 90 2.62 -1.98 -29.15
CA ALA A 90 3.82 -2.74 -28.83
C ALA A 90 4.80 -2.00 -27.90
N PHE A 91 4.65 -0.68 -27.75
CA PHE A 91 5.58 0.20 -27.02
C PHE A 91 5.01 0.78 -25.73
N LYS A 92 3.74 0.54 -25.41
CA LYS A 92 3.09 1.08 -24.22
C LYS A 92 2.66 -0.03 -23.30
N TYR A 93 2.70 0.25 -22.00
CA TYR A 93 2.06 -0.59 -21.00
C TYR A 93 1.55 0.26 -19.86
N THR A 94 0.62 -0.30 -19.12
CA THR A 94 0.22 0.20 -17.81
C THR A 94 0.18 -1.00 -16.88
N ILE A 95 0.86 -0.87 -15.74
CA ILE A 95 0.82 -1.85 -14.67
C ILE A 95 0.11 -1.25 -13.47
N SER A 96 -0.57 -2.08 -12.70
CA SER A 96 -1.32 -1.66 -11.53
C SER A 96 -0.98 -2.51 -10.31
N ALA A 97 -1.04 -1.86 -9.15
CA ALA A 97 -1.04 -2.48 -7.84
C ALA A 97 -2.38 -2.11 -7.18
N THR A 98 -3.27 -3.08 -7.09
CA THR A 98 -4.61 -2.93 -6.51
C THR A 98 -4.60 -3.48 -5.10
N PRO A 99 -4.94 -2.69 -4.07
CA PRO A 99 -4.88 -3.16 -2.69
C PRO A 99 -5.92 -4.24 -2.42
N THR A 100 -5.58 -5.19 -1.55
CA THR A 100 -6.53 -6.20 -1.04
C THR A 100 -7.56 -5.55 -0.10
N ASP A 101 -7.16 -4.49 0.61
CA ASP A 101 -8.06 -3.65 1.40
C ASP A 101 -8.64 -2.53 0.52
N ALA A 102 -9.94 -2.61 0.26
CA ALA A 102 -10.66 -1.65 -0.56
C ALA A 102 -10.67 -0.21 -0.01
N THR A 103 -10.20 0.02 1.21
CA THR A 103 -10.05 1.36 1.80
C THR A 103 -8.76 2.07 1.39
N GLN A 104 -7.87 1.40 0.64
CA GLN A 104 -6.59 1.93 0.19
C GLN A 104 -6.60 2.34 -1.30
N VAL A 105 -5.60 3.11 -1.70
CA VAL A 105 -5.47 3.62 -3.07
C VAL A 105 -4.91 2.54 -4.00
N THR A 106 -5.36 2.53 -5.25
CA THR A 106 -4.71 1.74 -6.32
C THR A 106 -3.59 2.57 -6.93
N LEU A 107 -2.42 1.98 -7.10
CA LEU A 107 -1.30 2.63 -7.79
C LEU A 107 -1.19 2.10 -9.22
N THR A 108 -0.87 2.97 -10.16
CA THR A 108 -0.57 2.59 -11.54
C THR A 108 0.74 3.20 -12.00
N LEU A 109 1.48 2.49 -12.84
CA LEU A 109 2.70 2.97 -13.49
C LEU A 109 2.63 2.71 -14.99
N ASP A 110 2.97 3.72 -15.79
CA ASP A 110 3.00 3.62 -17.24
C ASP A 110 4.42 3.40 -17.81
N SER A 111 4.51 3.11 -19.11
CA SER A 111 5.78 2.93 -19.82
C SER A 111 6.68 4.17 -19.88
N LEU A 112 6.20 5.34 -19.45
CA LEU A 112 6.96 6.57 -19.33
C LEU A 112 7.46 6.81 -17.89
N GLY A 113 7.17 5.89 -16.97
CA GLY A 113 7.49 6.01 -15.55
C GLY A 113 6.56 6.97 -14.80
N GLN A 114 5.43 7.37 -15.38
CA GLN A 114 4.43 8.16 -14.68
C GLN A 114 3.66 7.26 -13.73
N MET A 115 3.72 7.62 -12.45
CA MET A 115 2.87 7.02 -11.42
C MET A 115 1.57 7.80 -11.34
N ALA A 116 0.46 7.10 -11.08
CA ALA A 116 -0.81 7.70 -10.74
C ALA A 116 -1.50 6.91 -9.63
N GLU A 117 -2.38 7.58 -8.89
CA GLU A 117 -3.16 6.99 -7.81
C GLU A 117 -4.64 7.10 -8.11
N THR A 118 -5.38 6.04 -7.80
CA THR A 118 -6.83 6.03 -7.85
C THR A 118 -7.39 5.79 -6.45
N ALA A 119 -8.23 6.72 -5.99
CA ALA A 119 -8.85 6.64 -4.67
C ALA A 119 -9.85 5.46 -4.58
N PRO A 120 -10.07 4.91 -3.36
CA PRO A 120 -11.16 3.99 -3.08
C PRO A 120 -12.49 4.48 -3.65
N GLY A 121 -13.15 3.68 -4.50
CA GLY A 121 -14.47 4.02 -5.05
C GLY A 121 -14.46 4.91 -6.30
N GLY A 122 -13.30 5.29 -6.83
CA GLY A 122 -13.12 5.74 -8.21
C GLY A 122 -13.45 7.21 -8.51
N VAL A 123 -12.41 8.02 -8.62
CA VAL A 123 -12.07 8.77 -9.84
C VAL A 123 -10.54 8.77 -9.93
N ALA A 124 -9.98 8.29 -11.04
CA ALA A 124 -8.55 8.36 -11.30
C ALA A 124 -8.16 9.83 -11.46
N GLY A 125 -7.39 10.37 -10.51
CA GLY A 125 -6.79 11.69 -10.64
C GLY A 125 -5.42 11.54 -11.30
N PRO A 126 -5.04 12.35 -12.30
CA PRO A 126 -3.66 12.42 -12.72
C PRO A 126 -2.86 13.00 -11.54
N SER A 127 -2.18 12.14 -10.79
CA SER A 127 -1.34 12.57 -9.68
C SER A 127 0.11 12.24 -9.98
N THR A 128 0.90 13.26 -10.28
CA THR A 128 2.37 13.15 -10.36
C THR A 128 3.02 12.94 -8.98
N ALA A 129 2.24 12.98 -7.90
CA ALA A 129 2.67 12.71 -6.54
C ALA A 129 1.85 11.58 -5.92
N VAL A 130 2.52 10.52 -5.49
CA VAL A 130 1.93 9.40 -4.75
C VAL A 130 1.54 9.92 -3.35
N SER A 131 0.27 10.26 -3.14
CA SER A 131 -0.26 10.86 -1.91
C SER A 131 -0.22 9.91 -0.72
N CYS A 132 -0.17 8.59 -0.96
CA CYS A 132 -0.10 7.61 0.13
C CYS A 132 1.25 7.62 0.89
N LEU A 133 2.29 8.28 0.37
CA LEU A 133 3.60 8.37 1.01
C LEU A 133 3.79 9.67 1.84
N ASN A 134 3.04 10.73 1.51
CA ASN A 134 3.15 12.04 2.17
C ASN A 134 2.22 12.19 3.38
#